data_AF-A0A1B9JK63-F1
#
_entry.id   AF-A0A1B9JK63-F1
#
_cell.length_a   1.000
_cell.length_b   1.000
_cell.length_c   1.000
_cell.angle_alpha   90.00
_cell.angle_beta   90.00
_cell.angle_gamma   90.00
#
_symmetry.space_group_name_H-M   'P 1'
#
loop_
_entity.id
_entity.type
_entity.pdbx_description
1 polymer ?
#
loop_
_entity_poly.entity_id
_entity_poly.type
_entity_poly.pdbx_seq_one_letter_code
_entity_poly.pdbx_strand_id
1 'polypeptide(L)'
;MKKFLSFGLLSLCSFSIYASQCNIDFEKKNYEKVLEKCTQKAEQGDANAQTVLGFMYYEGDRVEQNKSLAKNYLNQSCDLGFEKACNKLKNN
;
A
#
# COMPACT_ATOMS: atom_id res chain seq x y z
N MET A 1 -6.89 14.97 -32.55
CA MET A 1 -7.80 15.73 -31.66
C MET A 1 -8.89 14.81 -31.14
N LYS A 2 -8.76 14.30 -29.90
CA LYS A 2 -9.86 13.66 -29.16
C LYS A 2 -9.96 14.38 -27.82
N LYS A 3 -11.20 14.68 -27.47
CA LYS A 3 -11.67 15.84 -26.72
C LYS A 3 -11.41 15.67 -25.21
N PHE A 4 -10.94 16.74 -24.58
CA PHE A 4 -11.10 16.97 -23.16
C PHE A 4 -12.59 17.02 -22.84
N LEU A 5 -13.04 16.12 -21.97
CA LEU A 5 -14.35 16.19 -21.33
C LEU A 5 -14.09 16.18 -19.83
N SER A 6 -14.09 17.38 -19.27
CA SER A 6 -14.17 17.65 -17.84
C SER A 6 -15.50 17.10 -17.33
N PHE A 7 -15.46 16.10 -16.45
CA PHE A 7 -16.59 15.80 -15.57
C PHE A 7 -16.42 16.61 -14.28
N GLY A 8 -17.43 17.42 -14.01
CA GLY A 8 -17.49 18.33 -12.89
C GLY A 8 -17.53 17.63 -11.53
N LEU A 9 -17.02 18.38 -10.56
CA LEU A 9 -16.99 18.17 -9.13
C LEU A 9 -18.38 17.82 -8.55
N LEU A 10 -18.62 16.57 -8.11
CA LEU A 10 -19.72 16.24 -7.17
C LEU A 10 -19.55 14.85 -6.53
N SER A 11 -18.71 14.73 -5.50
CA SER A 11 -18.94 13.96 -4.27
C SER A 11 -17.71 14.12 -3.37
N LEU A 12 -17.71 15.19 -2.60
CA LEU A 12 -16.82 15.32 -1.44
C LEU A 12 -17.31 14.31 -0.40
N CYS A 13 -16.42 13.40 0.01
CA CYS A 13 -16.59 12.43 1.10
C CYS A 13 -17.55 11.26 0.86
N SER A 14 -17.28 10.42 -0.16
CA SER A 14 -17.58 8.98 -0.06
C SER A 14 -16.35 8.08 -0.24
N PHE A 15 -15.14 8.64 -0.33
CA PHE A 15 -13.88 7.87 -0.34
C PHE A 15 -13.57 7.19 1.01
N SER A 16 -14.51 7.18 1.96
CA SER A 16 -14.40 6.44 3.23
C SER A 16 -14.52 4.92 3.06
N ILE A 17 -14.69 4.40 1.84
CA ILE A 17 -14.71 2.95 1.57
C ILE A 17 -13.42 2.50 0.85
N TYR A 18 -12.26 2.93 1.31
CA TYR A 18 -11.00 2.22 1.07
C TYR A 18 -10.37 1.82 2.41
N ALA A 19 -11.17 1.20 3.28
CA ALA A 19 -10.60 0.32 4.29
C ALA A 19 -10.15 -0.97 3.57
N SER A 20 -9.01 -0.91 2.89
CA SER A 20 -8.33 -2.10 2.39
C SER A 20 -7.69 -2.83 3.56
N GLN A 21 -8.36 -3.85 4.09
CA GLN A 21 -7.65 -4.86 4.85
C GLN A 21 -6.73 -5.64 3.89
N CYS A 22 -5.47 -5.23 3.79
CA CYS A 22 -4.37 -6.17 3.55
C CYS A 22 -4.14 -6.96 4.84
N ASN A 23 -5.12 -7.79 5.21
CA ASN A 23 -4.93 -8.79 6.24
C ASN A 23 -4.07 -9.88 5.62
N ILE A 24 -2.78 -9.88 5.93
CA ILE A 24 -1.96 -11.05 5.67
C ILE A 24 -2.39 -12.12 6.67
N ASP A 25 -3.41 -12.89 6.29
CA ASP A 25 -3.70 -14.12 7.01
C ASP A 25 -2.52 -15.06 6.81
N PHE A 26 -1.67 -15.18 7.83
CA PHE A 26 -0.53 -16.09 7.87
C PHE A 26 -0.95 -17.58 7.89
N GLU A 27 -2.25 -17.86 7.82
CA GLU A 27 -2.93 -19.16 7.64
C GLU A 27 -2.66 -19.75 6.24
N LYS A 28 -1.37 -19.97 5.95
CA LYS A 28 -0.71 -20.99 5.12
C LYS A 28 -1.32 -21.58 3.83
N LYS A 29 -2.36 -21.03 3.19
CA LYS A 29 -2.87 -21.59 1.91
C LYS A 29 -2.87 -20.68 0.68
N ASN A 30 -2.83 -19.35 0.83
CA ASN A 30 -2.91 -18.44 -0.33
C ASN A 30 -2.06 -17.17 -0.19
N TYR A 31 -0.91 -17.26 0.48
CA TYR A 31 -0.03 -16.10 0.71
C TYR A 31 0.32 -15.36 -0.60
N GLU A 32 0.64 -16.10 -1.67
CA GLU A 32 0.97 -15.49 -2.97
C GLU A 32 -0.18 -14.63 -3.52
N LYS A 33 -1.42 -15.11 -3.41
CA LYS A 33 -2.60 -14.35 -3.85
C LYS A 33 -2.86 -13.11 -2.98
N VAL A 34 -2.57 -13.22 -1.68
CA VAL A 34 -2.69 -12.07 -0.76
C VAL A 34 -1.63 -11.02 -1.09
N LEU A 35 -0.39 -11.46 -1.33
CA LEU A 35 0.69 -10.59 -1.77
C LEU A 35 0.34 -9.89 -3.08
N GLU A 36 -0.10 -10.63 -4.09
CA GLU A 36 -0.52 -10.08 -5.38
C GLU A 36 -1.61 -9.02 -5.22
N LYS A 37 -2.66 -9.32 -4.44
CA LYS A 37 -3.76 -8.39 -4.19
C LYS A 37 -3.31 -7.14 -3.44
N CYS A 38 -2.38 -7.30 -2.49
CA CYS A 38 -1.78 -6.18 -1.78
C CYS A 38 -0.90 -5.33 -2.71
N THR A 39 -0.13 -5.95 -3.60
CA THR A 39 0.66 -5.25 -4.64
C THR A 39 -0.24 -4.42 -5.54
N GLN A 40 -1.31 -5.00 -6.08
CA GLN A 40 -2.26 -4.28 -6.93
C GLN A 40 -2.88 -3.07 -6.22
N LYS A 41 -3.19 -3.20 -4.92
CA LYS A 41 -3.72 -2.09 -4.12
C LYS A 41 -2.66 -1.03 -3.83
N ALA A 42 -1.44 -1.43 -3.52
CA ALA A 42 -0.34 -0.51 -3.30
C ALA A 42 -0.03 0.31 -4.57
N GLU A 43 -0.10 -0.32 -5.75
CA GLU A 43 0.01 0.35 -7.06
C GLU A 43 -1.14 1.33 -7.33
N GLN A 44 -2.32 1.09 -6.75
CA GLN A 44 -3.46 2.02 -6.80
C GLN A 44 -3.35 3.18 -5.79
N GLY A 45 -2.26 3.26 -5.02
CA GLY A 45 -2.06 4.30 -4.02
C GLY A 45 -2.70 3.99 -2.66
N ASP A 46 -3.05 2.73 -2.38
CA ASP A 46 -3.52 2.36 -1.05
C ASP A 46 -2.38 2.39 -0.04
N ALA A 47 -2.38 3.43 0.79
CA ALA A 47 -1.32 3.66 1.75
C ALA A 47 -1.19 2.54 2.79
N ASN A 48 -2.27 1.83 3.12
CA ASN A 48 -2.20 0.71 4.06
C ASN A 48 -1.51 -0.50 3.41
N ALA A 49 -1.85 -0.82 2.17
CA ALA A 49 -1.19 -1.87 1.39
C ALA A 49 0.30 -1.54 1.17
N GLN A 50 0.63 -0.29 0.86
CA GLN A 50 2.02 0.18 0.77
C GLN A 50 2.76 0.03 2.11
N THR A 51 2.14 0.41 3.24
CA THR A 51 2.72 0.17 4.56
C THR A 51 3.02 -1.33 4.75
N VAL A 52 2.04 -2.19 4.48
CA VAL A 52 2.15 -3.64 4.68
C VAL A 52 3.27 -4.24 3.83
N LEU A 53 3.32 -3.97 2.52
CA LEU A 53 4.40 -4.44 1.64
C LEU A 53 5.75 -3.89 2.09
N GLY A 54 5.80 -2.63 2.52
CA GLY A 54 6.97 -2.01 3.12
C GLY A 54 7.52 -2.82 4.29
N PHE A 55 6.67 -3.25 5.22
CA PHE A 55 7.08 -4.12 6.31
C PHE A 55 7.51 -5.52 5.83
N MET A 56 6.78 -6.13 4.90
CA MET A 56 7.10 -7.47 4.40
C MET A 56 8.49 -7.53 3.76
N TYR A 57 8.78 -6.61 2.84
CA TYR A 57 10.10 -6.51 2.20
C TYR A 57 11.19 -6.07 3.17
N TYR A 58 10.85 -5.31 4.23
CA TYR A 58 11.82 -4.91 5.23
C TYR A 58 12.23 -6.09 6.12
N GLU A 59 11.28 -6.89 6.60
CA GLU A 59 11.54 -8.02 7.50
C GLU A 59 11.97 -9.28 6.71
N GLY A 60 11.68 -9.34 5.40
CA GLY A 60 11.89 -10.55 4.60
C GLY A 60 10.92 -11.68 4.98
N ASP A 61 9.75 -11.34 5.51
CA ASP A 61 8.77 -12.34 5.91
C ASP A 61 7.99 -12.80 4.69
N ARG A 62 8.18 -14.08 4.33
CA ARG A 62 7.54 -14.77 3.19
C ARG A 62 7.82 -14.14 1.80
N VAL A 63 8.56 -13.04 1.73
CA VAL A 63 9.21 -12.49 0.53
C VAL A 63 10.71 -12.38 0.75
N GLU A 64 11.48 -12.34 -0.32
CA GLU A 64 12.91 -11.99 -0.22
C GLU A 64 13.05 -10.58 0.38
N GLN A 65 13.93 -10.45 1.38
CA GLN A 65 14.17 -9.16 2.00
C GLN A 65 14.73 -8.17 0.97
N ASN A 66 14.09 -7.02 0.85
CA ASN A 66 14.56 -5.93 0.01
C ASN A 66 14.30 -4.60 0.71
N LYS A 67 15.28 -4.12 1.47
CA LYS A 67 15.17 -2.88 2.24
C LYS A 67 14.99 -1.64 1.35
N SER A 68 15.51 -1.65 0.12
CA SER A 68 15.35 -0.54 -0.83
C SER A 68 13.89 -0.44 -1.28
N LEU A 69 13.32 -1.57 -1.73
CA LEU A 69 11.92 -1.66 -2.12
C LEU A 69 10.99 -1.35 -0.95
N ALA A 70 11.32 -1.86 0.25
CA ALA A 70 10.60 -1.54 1.48
C ALA A 70 10.55 -0.03 1.76
N LYS A 71 11.71 0.65 1.72
CA LYS A 71 11.76 2.10 1.93
C LYS A 71 10.92 2.85 0.88
N ASN A 72 10.92 2.39 -0.36
CA ASN A 72 10.08 2.99 -1.40
C ASN A 72 8.58 2.93 -1.06
N TYR A 73 8.06 1.74 -0.73
CA TYR A 73 6.65 1.61 -0.33
C TYR A 73 6.31 2.38 0.95
N LEU A 74 7.21 2.38 1.94
CA LEU A 74 7.01 3.14 3.17
C LEU A 74 7.03 4.65 2.92
N ASN A 75 7.86 5.14 2.00
CA ASN A 75 7.88 6.57 1.63
C ASN A 75 6.55 6.96 0.99
N GLN A 76 6.08 6.20 -0.01
CA GLN A 76 4.78 6.46 -0.66
C GLN A 76 3.64 6.49 0.37
N SER A 77 3.63 5.54 1.30
CA SER A 77 2.62 5.47 2.35
C SER A 77 2.72 6.65 3.33
N CYS A 78 3.95 7.04 3.69
CA CYS A 78 4.20 8.20 4.56
C CYS A 78 3.75 9.51 3.89
N ASP A 79 4.00 9.67 2.59
CA ASP A 79 3.58 10.83 1.80
C ASP A 79 2.04 10.96 1.76
N LEU A 80 1.32 9.84 1.89
CA LEU A 80 -0.13 9.77 2.01
C LEU A 80 -0.64 9.95 3.46
N GLY A 81 0.24 10.26 4.41
CA GLY A 81 -0.10 10.58 5.80
C GLY A 81 -0.17 9.38 6.75
N PHE A 82 0.28 8.18 6.34
CA PHE A 82 0.29 7.02 7.22
C PHE A 82 1.49 7.07 8.17
N GLU A 83 1.23 7.53 9.41
CA GLU A 83 2.25 7.70 10.44
C GLU A 83 3.03 6.42 10.73
N LYS A 84 2.40 5.25 10.65
CA LYS A 84 3.07 3.96 10.86
C LYS A 84 4.24 3.77 9.89
N ALA A 85 4.07 4.15 8.62
CA ALA A 85 5.14 4.11 7.63
C ALA A 85 6.22 5.16 7.90
N CYS A 86 5.81 6.40 8.19
CA CYS A 86 6.74 7.47 8.56
C CYS A 86 7.62 7.11 9.77
N ASN A 87 7.03 6.52 10.80
CA ASN A 87 7.75 6.12 12.01
C ASN A 87 8.71 4.96 11.74
N LYS A 88 8.34 4.00 10.87
CA LYS A 88 9.26 2.92 10.45
C LYS A 88 10.47 3.45 9.69
N LEU A 89 10.32 4.52 8.89
CA LEU A 89 11.41 5.17 8.18
C LEU A 89 12.33 5.97 9.11
N LYS A 90 11.78 6.64 10.13
CA LYS A 90 12.57 7.42 11.10
C LYS A 90 13.46 6.55 11.99
N ASN A 91 13.01 5.32 12.28
CA ASN A 91 13.67 4.43 13.24
C ASN A 91 14.69 3.48 12.59
N ASN A 92 15.16 3.73 11.37
CA ASN A 92 15.78 2.71 10.50
C ASN A 92 16.75 3.22 9.42
#